data_AF-A0A7W9M4Y5-F1
#
_entry.id   AF-A0A7W9M4Y5-F1
#
_cell.length_a   1.000
_cell.length_b   1.000
_cell.length_c   1.000
_cell.angle_alpha   90.00
_cell.angle_beta   90.00
_cell.angle_gamma   90.00
#
_symmetry.space_group_name_H-M   'P 1'
#
loop_
_entity.id
_entity.type
_entity.pdbx_description
1 polymer ?
#
loop_
_entity_poly.entity_id
_entity_poly.type
_entity_poly.pdbx_seq_one_letter_code
_entity_poly.pdbx_strand_id
1 'polypeptide(L)' 'MTMPYVWWHSGYDRLCHAFSVDQASEVYFQAACAHSVPPEFVVRTPGGALCVPCLVEVGSAMEDDGGWRD' A
#
# COMPACT_ATOMS: atom_id res chain seq x y z
N MET A 1 5.61 12.95 11.33
CA MET A 1 5.85 12.34 10.00
C MET A 1 4.57 11.67 9.57
N THR A 2 4.06 12.02 8.39
CA THR A 2 2.82 11.43 7.85
C THR A 2 3.23 10.24 6.99
N MET A 3 2.72 9.05 7.29
CA MET A 3 2.98 7.86 6.47
C MET A 3 2.41 8.11 5.06
N PRO A 4 3.20 8.08 3.98
CA PRO A 4 2.72 8.39 2.62
C PRO A 4 1.88 7.25 2.02
N TYR A 5 1.58 6.22 2.81
CA TYR A 5 0.84 5.04 2.40
C TYR A 5 -0.40 4.82 3.27
N VAL A 6 -1.46 4.38 2.61
CA VAL A 6 -2.68 3.83 3.22
C VAL A 6 -2.79 2.35 2.90
N TRP A 7 -3.22 1.58 3.90
CA TRP A 7 -3.36 0.13 3.78
C TRP A 7 -4.82 -0.24 3.55
N TRP A 8 -5.13 -0.77 2.37
CA TRP A 8 -6.48 -1.15 1.96
C TRP A 8 -6.52 -2.59 1.46
N HIS A 9 -7.64 -3.25 1.70
CA HIS A 9 -7.85 -4.62 1.25
C HIS A 9 -8.25 -4.67 -0.24
N SER A 10 -7.58 -5.53 -0.99
CA SER A 10 -7.92 -5.87 -2.36
C SER A 10 -8.82 -7.10 -2.39
N GLY A 11 -10.05 -6.93 -2.86
CA GLY A 11 -10.97 -8.04 -3.13
C GLY A 11 -10.52 -8.94 -4.29
N TYR A 12 -9.54 -8.52 -5.08
CA TYR A 12 -9.03 -9.26 -6.24
C TYR A 12 -8.14 -10.44 -5.82
N ASP A 13 -7.19 -10.20 -4.91
CA ASP A 13 -6.23 -11.19 -4.42
C ASP A 13 -6.36 -11.48 -2.91
N ARG A 14 -7.29 -10.80 -2.23
CA ARG A 14 -7.61 -10.94 -0.79
C ARG A 14 -6.48 -10.57 0.15
N LEU A 15 -5.56 -9.72 -0.32
CA LEU A 15 -4.46 -9.18 0.47
C LEU A 15 -4.70 -7.70 0.79
N CYS A 16 -4.06 -7.25 1.87
CA CYS A 16 -3.98 -5.84 2.22
C CYS A 16 -2.71 -5.23 1.63
N HIS A 17 -2.88 -4.23 0.77
CA HIS A 17 -1.79 -3.58 0.03
C HIS A 17 -1.59 -2.15 0.50
N ALA A 18 -0.36 -1.66 0.34
CA ALA A 18 -0.02 -0.26 0.58
C ALA A 18 -0.25 0.53 -0.71
N PHE A 19 -1.12 1.53 -0.65
CA PHE A 19 -1.37 2.48 -1.74
C PHE A 19 -0.87 3.85 -1.34
N SER A 20 -0.36 4.64 -2.28
CA SER A 20 0.02 6.04 -2.00
C SER A 20 -1.23 6.87 -1.65
N VAL A 21 -1.12 7.74 -0.65
CA VAL A 21 -2.19 8.68 -0.26
C VAL A 21 -2.59 9.63 -1.38
N ASP A 22 -1.69 9.87 -2.34
CA ASP A 22 -1.88 10.81 -3.44
C ASP A 22 -2.63 10.19 -4.64
N GLN A 23 -2.88 8.88 -4.61
CA GLN A 23 -3.70 8.20 -5.64
C GLN A 23 -5.18 8.51 -5.43
N ALA A 24 -5.60 9.71 -5.82
CA ALA A 24 -6.98 10.15 -5.75
C ALA A 24 -7.75 9.70 -7.00
N SER A 25 -8.52 8.61 -6.87
CA SER A 25 -9.51 8.14 -7.85
C SER A 25 -8.94 7.85 -9.25
N GLU A 26 -8.38 6.66 -9.40
CA GLU A 26 -7.79 6.21 -10.65
C GLU A 26 -8.66 5.16 -11.37
N VAL A 27 -8.38 4.91 -12.65
CA VAL A 27 -8.94 3.77 -13.40
C VAL A 27 -8.54 2.44 -12.76
N TYR A 28 -7.41 2.42 -12.06
CA TYR A 28 -6.94 1.34 -11.19
C TYR A 28 -6.06 1.94 -10.08
N PHE A 29 -6.11 1.39 -8.88
CA PHE A 29 -5.17 1.73 -7.81
C PHE A 29 -3.92 0.88 -7.98
N GLN A 30 -2.74 1.50 -7.89
CA GLN A 30 -1.47 0.78 -7.99
C GLN A 30 -0.82 0.71 -6.60
N ALA A 31 -0.70 -0.50 -6.06
CA ALA A 31 0.00 -0.74 -4.81
C ALA A 31 1.50 -0.45 -4.95
N ALA A 32 2.19 -0.28 -3.82
CA ALA A 32 3.64 -0.11 -3.77
C ALA A 32 4.39 -1.26 -4.46
N CYS A 33 3.88 -2.49 -4.38
CA CYS A 33 4.43 -3.65 -5.08
C CYS A 33 4.10 -3.72 -6.59
N ALA A 34 3.60 -2.61 -7.16
CA ALA A 34 3.08 -2.49 -8.53
C ALA A 34 1.85 -3.37 -8.87
N HIS A 35 1.22 -3.99 -7.86
CA HIS A 35 -0.04 -4.70 -8.06
C HIS A 35 -1.18 -3.72 -8.37
N SER A 36 -1.86 -3.91 -9.50
CA SER A 36 -2.99 -3.07 -9.91
C SER A 36 -4.31 -3.66 -9.42
N VAL A 37 -5.13 -2.84 -8.77
CA VAL A 37 -6.45 -3.24 -8.25
C VAL A 37 -7.52 -2.34 -8.88
N PRO A 38 -8.52 -2.89 -9.59
CA PRO A 38 -9.64 -2.10 -10.07
C PRO A 38 -10.41 -1.46 -8.91
N PRO A 39 -10.96 -0.24 -9.06
CA PRO A 39 -11.61 0.50 -7.97
C PRO A 39 -12.72 -0.28 -7.26
N GLU A 40 -13.48 -1.09 -7.99
CA GLU A 40 -14.58 -1.92 -7.47
C GLU A 40 -14.10 -3.05 -6.54
N PHE A 41 -12.81 -3.39 -6.57
CA PHE A 41 -12.20 -4.37 -5.67
C PHE A 41 -11.42 -3.72 -4.52
N VAL A 42 -11.30 -2.39 -4.46
CA VAL A 42 -10.61 -1.71 -3.35
C VAL A 42 -11.58 -1.48 -2.20
N VAL A 43 -11.35 -2.16 -1.08
CA VAL A 43 -12.04 -1.92 0.18
C VAL A 43 -11.17 -1.00 1.03
N ARG A 44 -11.61 0.25 1.22
CA ARG A 44 -10.87 1.32 1.94
C ARG A 44 -10.81 1.14 3.46
N THR A 45 -10.59 -0.08 3.90
CA THR A 45 -10.36 -0.48 5.28
C THR A 45 -9.26 -1.55 5.30
N PRO A 46 -8.35 -1.54 6.28
CA PRO A 46 -7.42 -2.65 6.46
C PRO A 46 -8.18 -3.96 6.70
N GLY A 47 -7.74 -5.06 6.10
CA GLY A 47 -8.33 -6.38 6.32
C GLY A 47 -7.52 -7.49 5.65
N GLY A 48 -7.57 -8.69 6.23
CA GLY A 48 -6.82 -9.85 5.70
C GLY A 48 -5.32 -9.80 6.00
N ALA A 49 -4.56 -10.63 5.28
CA ALA A 49 -3.10 -10.70 5.40
C ALA A 49 -2.43 -9.53 4.67
N LEU A 50 -1.37 -8.98 5.24
CA LEU A 50 -0.56 -7.94 4.59
C LEU A 50 0.22 -8.55 3.42
N CYS A 51 0.28 -7.80 2.32
CA CYS A 51 1.10 -8.13 1.17
C CYS A 51 2.59 -7.97 1.54
N VAL A 52 3.33 -9.08 1.58
CA VAL A 52 4.75 -9.09 1.94
C VAL A 52 5.60 -8.18 1.04
N PRO A 53 5.44 -8.19 -0.30
CA PRO A 53 6.11 -7.20 -1.15
C PRO A 53 5.83 -5.74 -0.74
N CYS A 54 4.57 -5.38 -0.43
CA CYS A 54 4.27 -4.02 0.04
C CYS A 54 4.96 -3.69 1.36
N LEU A 55 5.10 -4.66 2.28
CA LEU A 55 5.84 -4.45 3.52
C LEU A 55 7.31 -4.12 3.28
N VAL A 56 7.94 -4.81 2.33
CA VAL A 56 9.35 -4.56 1.96
C VAL A 56 9.50 -3.17 1.35
N GLU A 57 8.70 -2.82 0.34
CA GLU A 57 8.78 -1.52 -0.33
C GLU A 57 8.55 -0.34 0.63
N VAL A 58 7.52 -0.46 1.50
CA VAL A 58 7.25 0.57 2.51
C VAL A 58 8.37 0.66 3.54
N GLY A 59 8.91 -0.48 3.99
CA GLY A 59 10.02 -0.53 4.93
C GLY A 59 11.29 0.11 4.37
N SER A 60 11.67 -0.24 3.13
CA SER A 60 12.84 0.33 2.46
C SER A 60 12.70 1.84 2.25
N ALA A 61 11.51 2.33 1.88
CA ALA A 61 11.26 3.76 1.75
C ALA A 61 11.42 4.53 3.08
N MET A 62 11.20 3.88 4.22
CA MET A 62 11.41 4.48 5.54
C MET A 62 12.90 4.49 5.95
N GLU A 63 13.68 3.51 5.50
CA GLU A 63 15.14 3.46 5.75
C GLU A 63 15.88 4.56 4.98
N ASP A 64 15.47 4.82 3.74
CA ASP A 64 16.03 5.89 2.89
C ASP A 64 15.74 7.31 3.43
N ASP A 65 14.69 7.47 4.25
CA ASP A 65 14.30 8.75 4.86
C ASP A 65 15.13 9.08 6.14
N GLY A 66 16.18 8.30 6.42
CA GLY A 66 17.29 8.69 7.29
C GLY A 66 17.18 8.34 8.77
N GLY A 67 16.34 7.38 9.17
CA GLY A 67 15.95 7.21 10.57
C GLY A 67 16.10 5.80 11.16
N TRP A 68 17.23 5.10 10.97
CA TRP A 68 17.56 3.96 11.85
C TRP A 68 18.99 4.00 12.35
N ARG A 69 19.37 5.14 12.93
CA ARG A 69 20.50 5.28 13.84
C ARG A 69 20.07 6.18 14.98
N ASP A 70 19.61 5.55 16.06
CA ASP A 70 19.81 5.96 17.46
C ASP A 70 19.40 4.80 18.38
#